data_AF-A0A970FQD2-F1
#
_entry.id   AF-A0A970FQD2-F1
#
_cell.length_a   1.000
_cell.length_b   1.000
_cell.length_c   1.000
_cell.angle_alpha   90.00
_cell.angle_beta   90.00
_cell.angle_gamma   90.00
#
_symmetry.space_group_name_H-M   'P 1'
#
loop_
_entity.id
_entity.type
_entity.pdbx_description
1 polymer ?
#
loop_
_entity_poly.entity_id
_entity_poly.type
_entity_poly.pdbx_seq_one_letter_code
_entity_poly.pdbx_strand_id
1 'polypeptide(L)'
;MKVALVIQNSMLRQPDSQYEAYERKQFNERIYLAILELPEKQAKRIYAHFFLAMSMTDIAEAEGVSKMTVCESIKGGLINLRELLDQDE
;
A
#
# COMPACT_ATOMS: atom_id res chain seq x y z
N MET A 1 8.96 -6.91 -6.30
CA MET A 1 8.51 -7.99 -5.37
C MET A 1 8.98 -7.82 -3.93
N LYS A 2 10.07 -7.10 -3.61
CA LYS A 2 10.54 -6.97 -2.20
C LYS A 2 9.65 -6.11 -1.29
N VAL A 3 9.07 -5.01 -1.79
CA VAL A 3 8.28 -4.08 -0.95
C VAL A 3 6.96 -4.69 -0.48
N ALA A 4 6.23 -5.39 -1.36
CA ALA A 4 4.98 -6.06 -1.01
C ALA A 4 5.16 -7.15 0.06
N LEU A 5 6.24 -7.93 -0.03
CA LEU A 5 6.58 -8.97 0.94
C LEU A 5 6.94 -8.37 2.31
N VAL A 6 7.59 -7.20 2.33
CA VAL A 6 7.94 -6.48 3.57
C VAL A 6 6.68 -5.94 4.26
N ILE A 7 5.73 -5.39 3.50
CA ILE A 7 4.44 -4.92 4.04
C ILE A 7 3.62 -6.10 4.58
N GLN A 8 3.57 -7.23 3.87
CA GLN A 8 2.82 -8.40 4.33
C GLN A 8 3.43 -9.07 5.58
N ASN A 9 4.76 -9.18 5.66
CA ASN A 9 5.43 -9.82 6.81
C ASN A 9 5.43 -8.95 8.08
N SER A 10 5.52 -7.63 7.95
CA SER A 10 5.48 -6.72 9.10
C SER A 10 4.12 -6.69 9.81
N MET A 11 3.04 -6.96 9.07
CA MET A 11 1.67 -7.02 9.58
C MET A 11 1.37 -8.29 10.41
N LEU A 12 2.07 -9.40 10.17
CA LEU A 12 1.74 -10.71 10.75
C LEU A 12 2.59 -11.12 11.97
N ARG A 13 3.73 -10.47 12.22
CA ARG A 13 4.60 -10.77 13.39
C ARG A 13 3.96 -10.24 14.68
N GLN A 14 4.19 -10.85 15.84
CA GLN A 14 3.87 -10.20 17.12
C GLN A 14 5.06 -9.34 17.60
N PRO A 15 4.84 -8.16 18.18
CA PRO A 15 5.93 -7.32 18.64
C PRO A 15 6.57 -7.97 19.89
N ASP A 16 7.90 -8.06 19.91
CA ASP A 16 8.66 -8.70 20.99
C ASP A 16 8.80 -7.78 22.22
N SER A 17 8.40 -6.50 22.09
CA SER A 17 8.40 -5.52 23.19
C SER A 17 7.31 -4.44 23.05
N GLN A 18 7.04 -3.73 24.15
CA GLN A 18 6.13 -2.57 24.15
C GLN A 18 6.62 -1.43 23.24
N TYR A 19 7.95 -1.24 23.17
CA TYR A 19 8.57 -0.27 22.28
C TYR A 19 8.32 -0.62 20.81
N GLU A 20 8.53 -1.89 20.42
CA GLU A 20 8.26 -2.36 19.06
C GLU A 20 6.76 -2.27 18.72
N ALA A 21 5.88 -2.55 19.67
CA ALA A 21 4.44 -2.38 19.49
C ALA A 21 4.06 -0.92 19.24
N TYR A 22 4.69 0.01 19.96
CA TYR A 22 4.51 1.45 19.77
C TYR A 22 5.01 1.92 18.41
N GLU A 23 6.25 1.57 18.04
CA GLU A 23 6.85 1.87 16.72
C GLU A 23 5.98 1.34 15.58
N ARG A 24 5.47 0.12 15.72
CA ARG A 24 4.58 -0.47 14.73
C ARG A 24 3.25 0.27 14.64
N LYS A 25 2.67 0.68 15.77
CA LYS A 25 1.44 1.47 15.77
C LYS A 25 1.67 2.81 15.05
N GLN A 26 2.76 3.51 15.36
CA GLN A 26 3.13 4.76 14.73
C GLN A 26 3.36 4.59 13.22
N PHE A 27 4.10 3.54 12.82
CA PHE A 27 4.33 3.21 11.42
C PHE A 27 3.03 2.90 10.67
N ASN A 28 2.12 2.13 11.26
CA ASN A 28 0.83 1.80 10.66
C ASN A 28 -0.06 3.05 10.50
N GLU A 29 -0.03 3.96 11.47
CA GLU A 29 -0.76 5.23 11.41
C GLU A 29 -0.22 6.13 10.29
N ARG A 30 1.11 6.23 10.14
CA ARG A 30 1.75 6.93 9.02
C ARG A 30 1.37 6.34 7.67
N ILE A 31 1.41 5.02 7.52
CA ILE A 31 0.95 4.35 6.28
C ILE A 31 -0.51 4.68 6.00
N TYR A 32 -1.38 4.63 7.01
CA TYR A 32 -2.79 4.92 6.84
C TYR A 32 -3.01 6.36 6.34
N LEU A 33 -2.35 7.35 6.95
CA LEU A 33 -2.41 8.75 6.52
C LEU A 33 -1.87 8.94 5.10
N ALA A 34 -0.71 8.35 4.78
CA ALA A 34 -0.13 8.42 3.44
C ALA A 34 -1.06 7.83 2.37
N ILE A 35 -1.78 6.73 2.67
CA ILE A 35 -2.77 6.17 1.75
C ILE A 35 -3.96 7.13 1.53
N LEU A 36 -4.39 7.87 2.56
CA LEU A 36 -5.46 8.85 2.45
C LEU A 36 -5.08 10.07 1.60
N GLU A 37 -3.79 10.40 1.52
CA GLU A 37 -3.27 11.51 0.71
C GLU A 37 -3.07 11.16 -0.76
N LEU A 38 -3.12 9.87 -1.13
CA LEU A 38 -3.02 9.47 -2.52
C LEU A 38 -4.28 9.88 -3.32
N PRO A 39 -4.11 10.12 -4.64
CA PRO A 39 -5.24 10.13 -5.56
C PRO A 39 -6.12 8.89 -5.39
N GLU A 40 -7.43 9.10 -5.31
CA GLU A 40 -8.42 8.08 -4.95
C GLU A 40 -8.27 6.78 -5.77
N LYS A 41 -8.01 6.89 -7.08
CA LYS A 41 -7.79 5.73 -7.95
C LYS A 41 -6.54 4.93 -7.59
N GLN A 42 -5.45 5.60 -7.22
CA GLN A 42 -4.22 4.92 -6.80
C GLN A 42 -4.45 4.17 -5.49
N ALA A 43 -5.04 4.85 -4.49
CA ALA A 43 -5.38 4.25 -3.20
C ALA A 43 -6.28 3.01 -3.36
N LYS A 44 -7.38 3.13 -4.12
CA LYS A 44 -8.34 2.03 -4.35
C LYS A 44 -7.70 0.83 -5.05
N ARG A 45 -6.88 1.06 -6.07
CA ARG A 45 -6.22 -0.03 -6.82
C ARG A 45 -5.13 -0.71 -6.00
N ILE A 46 -4.39 0.04 -5.18
CA ILE A 46 -3.43 -0.52 -4.22
C ILE A 46 -4.15 -1.36 -3.18
N TYR A 47 -5.26 -0.85 -2.63
CA TYR A 47 -6.08 -1.59 -1.67
C TYR A 47 -6.60 -2.90 -2.27
N ALA A 48 -7.21 -2.84 -3.45
CA ALA A 48 -7.72 -4.02 -4.15
C ALA A 48 -6.61 -5.05 -4.42
N HIS A 49 -5.43 -4.62 -4.86
CA HIS A 49 -4.36 -5.54 -5.21
C HIS A 49 -3.68 -6.18 -3.99
N PHE A 50 -3.35 -5.41 -2.96
CA PHE A 50 -2.54 -5.89 -1.82
C PHE A 50 -3.37 -6.39 -0.64
N PHE A 51 -4.57 -5.84 -0.43
CA PHE A 51 -5.41 -6.18 0.74
C PHE A 51 -6.56 -7.11 0.37
N LEU A 52 -7.12 -6.98 -0.84
CA LEU A 52 -8.17 -7.88 -1.34
C LEU A 52 -7.64 -9.00 -2.23
N ALA A 53 -6.33 -9.06 -2.46
CA ALA A 53 -5.66 -10.03 -3.31
C ALA A 53 -6.23 -10.11 -4.75
N MET A 54 -6.84 -9.03 -5.24
CA MET A 54 -7.34 -8.97 -6.61
C MET A 54 -6.17 -8.86 -7.59
N SER A 55 -6.25 -9.56 -8.72
CA SER A 55 -5.26 -9.38 -9.78
C SER A 55 -5.46 -8.03 -10.47
N MET A 56 -4.41 -7.50 -11.09
CA MET A 56 -4.52 -6.27 -11.89
C MET A 56 -5.50 -6.45 -13.07
N THR A 57 -5.72 -7.69 -13.52
CA THR A 57 -6.72 -8.01 -14.54
C THR A 57 -8.13 -7.89 -13.96
N ASP A 58 -8.41 -8.48 -12.80
CA ASP A 58 -9.72 -8.39 -12.14
C ASP A 58 -10.12 -6.93 -11.85
N ILE A 59 -9.16 -6.12 -11.42
CA ILE A 59 -9.34 -4.69 -11.20
C ILE A 59 -9.64 -3.96 -12.53
N ALA A 60 -8.90 -4.29 -13.59
CA ALA A 60 -9.09 -3.67 -14.90
C ALA A 60 -10.47 -4.00 -15.50
N GLU A 61 -10.91 -5.25 -15.37
CA GLU A 61 -12.23 -5.72 -15.78
C GLU A 61 -13.34 -5.02 -14.99
N ALA A 62 -13.21 -4.95 -13.66
CA ALA A 62 -14.19 -4.28 -12.80
C ALA A 62 -14.31 -2.77 -13.08
N GLU A 63 -13.21 -2.11 -13.46
CA GLU A 63 -13.20 -0.67 -13.77
C GLU A 63 -13.43 -0.35 -15.26
N GLY A 64 -13.51 -1.36 -16.14
CA GLY A 64 -13.66 -1.16 -17.58
C GLY A 64 -12.48 -0.45 -18.24
N VAL A 65 -11.26 -0.66 -17.75
CA VAL A 65 -10.02 -0.03 -18.25
C VAL A 65 -9.01 -1.08 -18.71
N SER A 66 -7.92 -0.63 -19.35
CA SER A 66 -6.83 -1.54 -19.69
C SER A 66 -6.04 -1.98 -18.45
N LYS A 67 -5.55 -3.23 -18.44
CA LYS A 67 -4.61 -3.73 -17.43
C LYS A 67 -3.37 -2.82 -17.28
N MET A 68 -2.91 -2.23 -18.39
CA MET A 68 -1.77 -1.30 -18.37
C MET A 68 -2.10 -0.03 -17.56
N THR A 69 -3.31 0.51 -17.70
CA THR A 69 -3.79 1.66 -16.91
C THR A 69 -3.79 1.36 -15.42
N VAL A 70 -4.19 0.15 -15.02
CA VAL A 70 -4.14 -0.29 -13.61
C VAL A 70 -2.69 -0.44 -13.14
N CYS A 71 -1.85 -1.08 -13.94
CA CYS A 71 -0.43 -1.30 -13.62
C CYS A 71 0.32 0.01 -13.39
N GLU A 72 0.23 0.98 -14.30
CA GLU A 72 0.90 2.28 -14.18
C GLU A 72 0.38 3.09 -13.01
N SER A 73 -0.94 3.03 -12.74
CA SER A 73 -1.53 3.68 -11.58
C SER A 73 -1.08 3.07 -10.25
N ILE A 74 -0.92 1.75 -10.16
CA ILE A 74 -0.41 1.09 -8.96
C ILE A 74 1.07 1.43 -8.77
N LYS A 75 1.88 1.38 -9.83
CA LYS A 75 3.30 1.79 -9.76
C LYS A 75 3.46 3.22 -9.29
N GLY A 76 2.72 4.16 -9.90
CA GLY A 76 2.74 5.57 -9.50
C GLY A 76 2.27 5.77 -8.07
N GLY A 77 1.20 5.08 -7.65
CA GLY A 77 0.73 5.14 -6.27
C GLY A 77 1.74 4.61 -5.27
N LEU A 78 2.50 3.57 -5.59
CA LEU A 78 3.57 3.05 -4.72
C LEU A 78 4.77 4.00 -4.63
N ILE A 79 5.10 4.73 -5.71
CA ILE A 79 6.14 5.76 -5.68
C ILE A 79 5.69 6.92 -4.78
N ASN A 80 4.47 7.41 -4.96
CA ASN A 80 3.91 8.48 -4.15
C ASN A 80 3.83 8.08 -2.66
N LEU A 81 3.41 6.84 -2.37
CA LEU A 81 3.42 6.29 -1.01
C LEU A 81 4.79 6.34 -0.38
N ARG A 82 5.83 5.98 -1.14
CA ARG A 82 7.21 6.05 -0.67
C ARG A 82 7.62 7.48 -0.38
N GLU A 83 7.36 8.40 -1.30
CA GLU A 83 7.71 9.82 -1.12
C GLU A 83 7.01 10.43 0.10
N LEU A 84 5.75 10.08 0.35
CA LEU A 84 5.01 10.53 1.53
C LEU A 84 5.56 9.96 2.84
N LEU A 85 6.05 8.72 2.83
CA LEU A 85 6.62 8.08 4.02
C LEU A 85 8.08 8.49 4.28
N ASP A 86 8.81 8.89 3.24
CA ASP A 86 10.19 9.37 3.32
C ASP A 86 10.26 10.86 3.75
N GLN A 87 9.12 11.57 3.87
CA GLN A 87 9.07 12.98 4.30
C GLN A 87 9.21 13.21 5.81
N ASP A 88 9.13 12.16 6.63
CA ASP A 88 9.20 12.23 8.10
C ASP A 88 10.59 11.85 8.68
N GLU A 89 11.64 11.84 7.86
CA GLU A 89 13.05 11.60 8.26
C GLU A 89 13.89 12.89 8.24
#